data_AF-K1GJ78-F1
#
_entry.id   AF-K1GJ78-F1
#
_cell.length_a   1.000
_cell.length_b   1.000
_cell.length_c   1.000
_cell.angle_alpha   90.00
_cell.angle_beta   90.00
_cell.angle_gamma   90.00
#
_symmetry.space_group_name_H-M   'P 1'
#
loop_
_entity.id
_entity.type
_entity.pdbx_description
1 polymer ?
#
loop_
_entity_poly.entity_id
_entity_poly.type
_entity_poly.pdbx_seq_one_letter_code
_entity_poly.pdbx_strand_id
1 'polypeptide(L)'
;MAKSYILNIKDTNGNWVGIPNLIGQKGETGLTGARGVDGVGITNITQQDKKLIVDLSNNTRKEFTIPSTELLSGSDLLNKITNEVPTNSPSITNFKTHLNIPSTTDIKTIQDMSFVDNKLKLTMSDNTSKEVTIKSGGIEFKTLFEGRHFFKDFTLENIPTEWKYIFITIVVSDGYTMVITGCNRPINDNEVHYITNNVANRSYGLFIKVNTLYTSDMMRDDTYVVKVQVII
;
A
#
# COMPACT_ATOMS: atom_id res chain seq x y z
N MET A 1 37.46 37.01 70.19
CA MET A 1 37.02 35.58 70.13
C MET A 1 35.72 35.53 69.34
N ALA A 2 35.68 34.86 68.20
CA ALA A 2 34.47 34.74 67.38
C ALA A 2 33.53 33.68 68.00
N LYS A 3 32.25 34.02 68.19
CA LYS A 3 31.22 33.05 68.59
C LYS A 3 30.64 32.41 67.33
N SER A 4 30.71 31.08 67.24
CA SER A 4 30.03 30.32 66.20
C SER A 4 28.59 30.07 66.63
N TYR A 5 27.62 30.44 65.78
CA TYR A 5 26.21 30.13 65.98
C TYR A 5 25.82 28.96 65.07
N ILE A 6 25.15 27.97 65.62
CA ILE A 6 24.56 26.85 64.87
C ILE A 6 23.07 27.14 64.71
N LEU A 7 22.58 27.11 63.47
CA LEU A 7 21.16 27.30 63.17
C LEU A 7 20.45 25.93 63.18
N ASN A 8 19.45 25.81 64.05
CA ASN A 8 18.62 24.61 64.19
C ASN A 8 17.18 24.90 63.76
N ILE A 9 16.51 23.91 63.19
CA ILE A 9 15.08 23.93 62.85
C ILE A 9 14.39 22.70 63.47
N LYS A 10 13.06 22.73 63.62
CA LYS A 10 12.31 21.55 64.06
C LYS A 10 12.00 20.64 62.88
N ASP A 11 12.18 19.33 63.06
CA ASP A 11 11.67 18.31 62.14
C ASP A 11 10.13 18.20 62.23
N THR A 12 9.53 17.36 61.39
CA THR A 12 8.07 17.14 61.34
C THR A 12 7.49 16.52 62.61
N ASN A 13 8.33 15.95 63.49
CA ASN A 13 7.96 15.42 64.79
C ASN A 13 8.23 16.43 65.93
N GLY A 14 8.71 17.63 65.59
CA GLY A 14 8.95 18.73 66.52
C GLY A 14 10.33 18.72 67.18
N ASN A 15 11.25 17.83 66.79
CA ASN A 15 12.60 17.74 67.35
C ASN A 15 13.55 18.73 66.70
N TRP A 16 14.42 19.37 67.47
CA TRP A 16 15.40 20.31 66.93
C TRP A 16 16.57 19.58 66.26
N VAL A 17 16.79 19.85 64.97
CA VAL A 17 17.89 19.32 64.16
C VAL A 17 18.71 20.44 63.53
N GLY A 18 20.02 20.27 63.48
CA GLY A 18 20.92 21.20 62.81
C GLY A 18 20.80 21.10 61.29
N ILE A 19 20.78 22.23 60.59
CA ILE A 19 20.67 22.30 59.12
C ILE A 19 21.73 21.44 58.37
N PRO A 20 22.98 21.28 58.83
CA PRO A 20 23.96 20.43 58.13
C PRO A 20 23.56 18.96 58.02
N ASN A 21 22.67 18.47 58.88
CA ASN A 21 22.21 17.08 58.88
C ASN A 21 21.03 16.85 57.92
N LEU A 22 20.51 17.91 57.29
CA LEU A 22 19.48 17.87 56.25
C LEU A 22 20.14 17.87 54.86
N ILE A 23 20.95 16.84 54.56
CA ILE A 23 21.40 16.60 53.18
C ILE A 23 20.34 15.70 52.52
N GLY A 24 19.64 16.22 51.51
CA GLY A 24 18.72 15.42 50.70
C GLY A 24 19.46 14.25 50.03
N GLN A 25 18.87 13.06 50.02
CA GLN A 25 19.53 11.87 49.46
C GLN A 25 19.86 12.07 47.97
N LYS A 26 21.10 11.76 47.59
CA LYS A 26 21.61 11.81 46.23
C LYS A 26 20.96 10.69 45.39
N GLY A 27 20.21 11.04 44.35
CA GLY A 27 19.64 10.06 43.41
C GLY A 27 20.72 9.57 42.45
N GLU A 28 21.37 8.45 42.79
CA GLU A 28 22.43 7.88 41.96
C GLU A 28 21.91 6.94 40.86
N THR A 29 22.59 7.04 39.72
CA THR A 29 22.37 6.42 38.41
C THR A 29 22.57 4.91 38.39
N GLY A 30 21.63 4.17 37.81
CA GLY A 30 21.77 2.76 37.40
C GLY A 30 20.69 2.36 36.38
N LEU A 31 20.71 1.15 35.81
CA LEU A 31 19.67 0.59 34.91
C LEU A 31 18.24 0.54 35.53
N THR A 32 18.12 0.93 36.79
CA THR A 32 16.90 1.13 37.59
C THR A 32 16.78 2.55 38.14
N GLY A 33 17.44 3.53 37.53
CA GLY A 33 17.42 4.93 37.96
C GLY A 33 16.06 5.58 37.69
N ALA A 34 15.56 6.34 38.68
CA ALA A 34 14.34 7.17 38.63
C ALA A 34 12.97 6.47 38.73
N ARG A 35 12.86 5.28 39.32
CA ARG A 35 11.64 5.00 40.09
C ARG A 35 11.72 5.81 41.37
N GLY A 36 11.06 6.97 41.38
CA GLY A 36 10.62 7.55 42.65
C GLY A 36 9.95 6.45 43.47
N VAL A 37 10.00 6.57 44.80
CA VAL A 37 9.49 5.57 45.75
C VAL A 37 8.01 5.16 45.46
N ASP A 38 7.31 5.96 44.63
CA ASP A 38 5.92 5.80 44.19
C ASP A 38 5.75 5.38 42.70
N GLY A 39 6.79 4.89 42.03
CA GLY A 39 6.79 4.65 40.58
C GLY A 39 6.05 3.39 40.14
N VAL A 40 4.83 3.53 39.63
CA VAL A 40 4.08 2.44 38.97
C VAL A 40 4.65 2.18 37.56
N GLY A 41 5.31 1.03 37.38
CA GLY A 41 5.81 0.58 36.07
C GLY A 41 4.78 -0.17 35.23
N ILE A 42 5.09 -0.36 33.94
CA ILE A 42 4.30 -1.17 33.00
C ILE A 42 4.74 -2.63 33.11
N THR A 43 3.78 -3.56 33.23
CA THR A 43 4.05 -5.01 33.24
C THR A 43 3.72 -5.66 31.91
N ASN A 44 2.75 -5.12 31.18
CA ASN A 44 2.34 -5.64 29.88
C ASN A 44 1.72 -4.54 29.02
N ILE A 45 1.91 -4.64 27.69
CA ILE A 45 1.22 -3.81 26.71
C ILE A 45 0.65 -4.77 25.67
N THR A 46 -0.67 -4.74 25.51
CA THR A 46 -1.38 -5.55 24.51
C THR A 46 -2.30 -4.67 23.70
N GLN A 47 -2.58 -5.11 22.48
CA GLN A 47 -3.65 -4.53 21.67
C GLN A 47 -4.80 -5.53 21.61
N GLN A 48 -6.00 -5.05 21.94
CA GLN A 48 -7.24 -5.79 21.74
C GLN A 48 -8.23 -4.86 21.03
N ASP A 49 -8.74 -5.31 19.89
CA ASP A 49 -9.57 -4.51 18.99
C ASP A 49 -8.91 -3.14 18.68
N LYS A 50 -9.59 -2.05 19.04
CA LYS A 50 -9.15 -0.66 18.86
C LYS A 50 -8.64 -0.02 20.14
N LYS A 51 -8.21 -0.85 21.10
CA LYS A 51 -7.68 -0.40 22.38
C LYS A 51 -6.25 -0.87 22.57
N LEU A 52 -5.40 0.04 23.01
CA LEU A 52 -4.14 -0.29 23.64
C LEU A 52 -4.41 -0.48 25.13
N ILE A 53 -4.17 -1.69 25.61
CA ILE A 53 -4.33 -2.08 27.02
C ILE A 53 -2.93 -2.13 27.64
N VAL A 54 -2.73 -1.29 28.66
CA VAL A 54 -1.49 -1.23 29.44
C VAL A 54 -1.79 -1.73 30.84
N ASP A 55 -1.24 -2.89 31.20
CA ASP A 55 -1.30 -3.40 32.56
C ASP A 55 -0.10 -2.86 33.34
N LEU A 56 -0.37 -2.39 34.55
CA LEU A 56 0.59 -1.74 35.43
C LEU A 56 0.95 -2.64 36.61
N SER A 57 2.17 -2.48 37.12
CA SER A 57 2.74 -3.23 38.26
C SER A 57 2.00 -3.06 39.59
N ASN A 58 1.07 -2.12 39.68
CA ASN A 58 0.16 -1.96 40.83
C ASN A 58 -1.19 -2.66 40.61
N ASN A 59 -1.28 -3.59 39.65
CA ASN A 59 -2.50 -4.31 39.26
C ASN A 59 -3.62 -3.42 38.72
N THR A 60 -3.31 -2.20 38.25
CA THR A 60 -4.28 -1.35 37.55
C THR A 60 -4.09 -1.45 36.04
N ARG A 61 -5.17 -1.18 35.30
CA ARG A 61 -5.20 -1.22 33.84
C ARG A 61 -5.52 0.16 33.28
N LYS A 62 -4.80 0.56 32.22
CA LYS A 62 -5.11 1.75 31.42
C LYS A 62 -5.50 1.31 30.01
N GLU A 63 -6.62 1.85 29.53
CA GLU A 63 -7.10 1.60 28.18
C GLU A 63 -7.03 2.91 27.41
N PHE A 64 -6.36 2.88 26.26
CA PHE A 64 -6.31 3.99 25.32
C PHE A 64 -7.00 3.57 24.04
N THR A 65 -8.01 4.32 23.62
CA THR A 65 -8.60 4.13 22.30
C THR A 65 -7.57 4.55 21.26
N ILE A 66 -7.22 3.62 20.37
CA ILE A 66 -6.41 3.92 19.21
C ILE A 66 -7.30 4.70 18.24
N PRO A 67 -6.99 5.96 17.91
CA PRO A 67 -7.75 6.70 16.92
C PRO A 67 -7.56 6.00 15.58
N SER A 68 -8.57 5.23 15.16
CA SER A 68 -8.69 4.77 13.79
C SER A 68 -9.74 5.64 13.13
N THR A 69 -9.41 6.27 12.01
CA THR A 69 -10.46 6.61 11.04
C THR A 69 -10.98 5.28 10.52
N GLU A 70 -12.14 4.84 11.00
CA GLU A 70 -12.85 3.77 10.30
C GLU A 70 -13.01 4.22 8.85
N LEU A 71 -12.47 3.44 7.93
CA LEU A 71 -12.91 3.54 6.55
C LEU A 71 -14.40 3.23 6.60
N LEU A 72 -15.21 4.22 6.25
CA LEU A 72 -16.66 4.08 6.22
C LEU A 72 -17.00 2.83 5.40
N SER A 73 -17.87 1.98 5.94
CA SER A 73 -18.42 0.90 5.13
C SER A 73 -19.18 1.50 3.94
N GLY A 74 -19.41 0.71 2.90
CA GLY A 74 -20.16 1.22 1.77
C GLY A 74 -21.61 1.57 2.11
N SER A 75 -22.22 0.86 3.08
CA SER A 75 -23.50 1.26 3.66
C SER A 75 -23.42 2.59 4.42
N ASP A 76 -22.34 2.87 5.16
CA ASP A 76 -22.16 4.15 5.86
C ASP A 76 -21.98 5.31 4.88
N LEU A 77 -21.17 5.10 3.83
CA LEU A 77 -20.98 6.06 2.75
C LEU A 77 -22.30 6.36 2.04
N LEU A 78 -23.07 5.33 1.73
CA LEU A 78 -24.36 5.47 1.06
C LEU A 78 -25.33 6.26 1.93
N ASN A 79 -25.48 5.89 3.20
CA ASN A 79 -26.35 6.59 4.15
C ASN A 79 -25.98 8.07 4.26
N LYS A 80 -24.68 8.38 4.32
CA LYS A 80 -24.19 9.76 4.33
C LYS A 80 -24.61 10.51 3.06
N ILE A 81 -24.38 9.93 1.89
CA ILE A 81 -24.75 10.53 0.60
C ILE A 81 -26.26 10.76 0.52
N THR A 82 -27.09 9.77 0.88
CA THR A 82 -28.55 9.86 0.77
C THR A 82 -29.18 10.83 1.77
N ASN A 83 -28.51 11.11 2.88
CA ASN A 83 -28.98 12.05 3.90
C ASN A 83 -28.51 13.49 3.63
N GLU A 84 -27.30 13.67 3.10
CA GLU A 84 -26.70 14.98 2.87
C GLU A 84 -27.04 15.56 1.49
N VAL A 85 -27.33 14.70 0.51
CA VAL A 85 -27.59 15.11 -0.89
C VAL A 85 -29.06 14.89 -1.24
N PRO A 86 -29.80 15.93 -1.70
CA PRO A 86 -31.15 15.75 -2.21
C PRO A 86 -31.22 14.70 -3.31
N THR A 87 -32.21 13.80 -3.22
CA THR A 87 -32.35 12.64 -4.12
C THR A 87 -32.62 13.02 -5.58
N ASN A 88 -33.09 14.25 -5.81
CA ASN A 88 -33.34 14.86 -7.12
C ASN A 88 -32.20 15.80 -7.59
N SER A 89 -31.06 15.82 -6.90
CA SER A 89 -29.95 16.68 -7.28
C SER A 89 -29.35 16.27 -8.65
N PRO A 90 -28.73 17.21 -9.39
CA PRO A 90 -28.00 16.91 -10.62
C PRO A 90 -26.89 15.87 -10.41
N SER A 91 -26.22 15.88 -9.25
CA SER A 91 -25.17 14.91 -8.92
C SER A 91 -25.70 13.49 -8.82
N ILE A 92 -26.83 13.28 -8.13
CA ILE A 92 -27.48 11.96 -8.03
C ILE A 92 -28.04 11.52 -9.39
N THR A 93 -28.55 12.46 -10.18
CA THR A 93 -29.04 12.18 -11.55
C THR A 93 -27.90 11.72 -12.46
N ASN A 94 -26.78 12.45 -12.47
CA ASN A 94 -25.59 12.08 -13.24
C ASN A 94 -25.02 10.73 -12.79
N PHE A 95 -24.97 10.47 -11.47
CA PHE A 95 -24.55 9.19 -10.94
C PHE A 95 -25.42 8.03 -11.46
N LYS A 96 -26.75 8.16 -11.39
CA LYS A 96 -27.68 7.16 -11.93
C LYS A 96 -27.47 6.90 -13.42
N THR A 97 -27.28 7.97 -14.21
CA THR A 97 -27.01 7.87 -15.65
C THR A 97 -25.73 7.08 -15.94
N HIS A 98 -24.63 7.39 -15.27
CA HIS A 98 -23.34 6.72 -15.50
C HIS A 98 -23.35 5.25 -15.04
N LEU A 99 -24.26 4.88 -14.14
CA LEU A 99 -24.43 3.52 -13.65
C LEU A 99 -25.60 2.77 -14.30
N ASN A 100 -26.25 3.35 -15.32
CA ASN A 100 -27.45 2.80 -15.98
C ASN A 100 -28.56 2.38 -14.98
N ILE A 101 -28.72 3.16 -13.91
CA ILE A 101 -29.83 3.02 -12.96
C ILE A 101 -31.02 3.79 -13.54
N PRO A 102 -32.22 3.18 -13.64
CA PRO A 102 -33.39 3.89 -14.16
C PRO A 102 -33.66 5.17 -13.37
N SER A 103 -33.92 6.28 -14.06
CA SER A 103 -34.13 7.59 -13.43
C SER A 103 -35.28 7.60 -12.41
N THR A 104 -36.28 6.75 -12.63
CA THR A 104 -37.44 6.53 -11.74
C THR A 104 -37.09 5.78 -10.45
N THR A 105 -35.93 5.13 -10.38
CA THR A 105 -35.51 4.36 -9.20
C THR A 105 -35.08 5.34 -8.12
N ASP A 106 -35.71 5.28 -6.94
CA ASP A 106 -35.26 6.06 -5.79
C ASP A 106 -33.88 5.54 -5.34
N ILE A 107 -32.93 6.46 -5.09
CA ILE A 107 -31.58 6.11 -4.63
C ILE A 107 -31.63 5.38 -3.28
N LYS A 108 -32.69 5.60 -2.48
CA LYS A 108 -32.95 4.90 -1.22
C LYS A 108 -33.24 3.41 -1.37
N THR A 109 -33.49 2.93 -2.58
CA THR A 109 -33.63 1.50 -2.86
C THR A 109 -32.29 0.77 -2.91
N ILE A 110 -31.17 1.50 -2.97
CA ILE A 110 -29.85 0.90 -2.81
C ILE A 110 -29.64 0.64 -1.31
N GLN A 111 -29.31 -0.60 -0.95
CA GLN A 111 -29.07 -1.01 0.44
C GLN A 111 -27.58 -1.12 0.77
N ASP A 112 -26.75 -1.35 -0.24
CA ASP A 112 -25.32 -1.51 -0.06
C ASP A 112 -24.53 -1.03 -1.29
N MET A 113 -23.32 -0.56 -1.03
CA MET A 113 -22.32 -0.19 -2.01
C MET A 113 -21.05 -0.96 -1.70
N SER A 114 -20.47 -1.66 -2.66
CA SER A 114 -19.21 -2.37 -2.44
C SER A 114 -18.28 -2.21 -3.63
N PHE A 115 -16.99 -2.34 -3.36
CA PHE A 115 -15.96 -2.33 -4.39
C PHE A 115 -15.23 -3.67 -4.36
N VAL A 116 -15.43 -4.47 -5.40
CA VAL A 116 -14.87 -5.82 -5.54
C VAL A 116 -14.48 -6.01 -7.01
N ASP A 117 -13.31 -6.60 -7.26
CA ASP A 117 -12.82 -6.94 -8.60
C ASP A 117 -12.85 -5.76 -9.60
N ASN A 118 -12.40 -4.57 -9.18
CA ASN A 118 -12.42 -3.34 -9.96
C ASN A 118 -13.81 -2.86 -10.40
N LYS A 119 -14.87 -3.37 -9.76
CA LYS A 119 -16.23 -2.95 -10.01
C LYS A 119 -16.81 -2.27 -8.78
N LEU A 120 -17.45 -1.14 -9.03
CA LEU A 120 -18.42 -0.60 -8.07
C LEU A 120 -19.70 -1.40 -8.23
N LYS A 121 -20.09 -2.13 -7.19
CA LYS A 121 -21.33 -2.88 -7.09
C LYS A 121 -22.30 -2.12 -6.20
N LEU A 122 -23.51 -1.92 -6.70
CA LEU A 122 -24.64 -1.43 -5.92
C LEU A 122 -25.64 -2.57 -5.77
N THR A 123 -25.97 -2.89 -4.53
CA THR A 123 -27.00 -3.90 -4.21
C THR A 123 -28.29 -3.17 -3.90
N MET A 124 -29.36 -3.54 -4.61
CA MET A 124 -30.70 -3.01 -4.45
C MET A 124 -31.45 -3.76 -3.34
N SER A 125 -32.56 -3.19 -2.85
CA SER A 125 -33.39 -3.76 -1.79
C SER A 125 -34.06 -5.09 -2.17
N ASP A 126 -34.21 -5.37 -3.48
CA ASP A 126 -34.66 -6.67 -4.00
C ASP A 126 -33.51 -7.69 -4.16
N ASN A 127 -32.32 -7.36 -3.66
CA ASN A 127 -31.06 -8.11 -3.80
C ASN A 127 -30.52 -8.23 -5.23
N THR A 128 -31.12 -7.52 -6.21
CA THR A 128 -30.48 -7.36 -7.52
C THR A 128 -29.26 -6.45 -7.40
N SER A 129 -28.35 -6.54 -8.36
CA SER A 129 -27.16 -5.68 -8.36
C SER A 129 -26.90 -5.01 -9.70
N LYS A 130 -26.39 -3.79 -9.63
CA LYS A 130 -25.82 -3.05 -10.75
C LYS A 130 -24.32 -2.93 -10.54
N GLU A 131 -23.55 -3.25 -11.56
CA GLU A 131 -22.09 -3.20 -11.51
C GLU A 131 -21.57 -2.26 -12.60
N VAL A 132 -20.62 -1.42 -12.24
CA VAL A 132 -19.83 -0.67 -13.21
C VAL A 132 -18.36 -0.94 -12.96
N THR A 133 -17.69 -1.38 -14.01
CA THR A 133 -16.24 -1.49 -14.03
C THR A 133 -15.66 -0.09 -13.91
N ILE A 134 -15.01 0.19 -12.78
CA ILE A 134 -14.17 1.36 -12.66
C ILE A 134 -12.92 1.02 -13.45
N LYS A 135 -12.78 1.64 -14.63
CA LYS A 135 -11.52 1.62 -15.35
C LYS A 135 -10.50 2.31 -14.47
N SER A 136 -9.70 1.54 -13.73
CA SER A 136 -8.50 2.11 -13.12
C SER A 136 -7.72 2.72 -14.27
N GLY A 137 -7.27 3.97 -14.16
CA GLY A 137 -6.22 4.51 -15.04
C GLY A 137 -4.86 3.81 -14.83
N GLY A 138 -4.88 2.59 -14.29
CA GLY A 138 -3.74 1.73 -14.05
C GLY A 138 -3.22 1.11 -15.34
N ILE A 139 -2.07 0.47 -15.20
CA ILE A 139 -1.34 -0.17 -16.28
C ILE A 139 -1.99 -1.53 -16.58
N GLU A 140 -2.56 -1.70 -17.77
CA GLU A 140 -3.05 -3.01 -18.23
C GLU A 140 -1.91 -3.79 -18.88
N PHE A 141 -1.56 -4.95 -18.31
CA PHE A 141 -0.60 -5.86 -18.90
C PHE A 141 -1.32 -6.93 -19.72
N LYS A 142 -1.03 -7.01 -21.01
CA LYS A 142 -1.43 -8.13 -21.87
C LYS A 142 -0.25 -9.08 -22.03
N THR A 143 -0.39 -10.31 -21.53
CA THR A 143 0.58 -11.38 -21.81
C THR A 143 0.40 -11.85 -23.25
N LEU A 144 1.45 -11.78 -24.05
CA LEU A 144 1.47 -12.24 -25.44
C LEU A 144 2.08 -13.65 -25.56
N PHE A 145 2.98 -14.00 -24.65
CA PHE A 145 3.63 -15.30 -24.60
C PHE A 145 4.02 -15.65 -23.17
N GLU A 146 3.82 -16.91 -22.79
CA GLU A 146 4.28 -17.49 -21.54
C GLU A 146 4.61 -18.97 -21.77
N GLY A 147 5.83 -19.38 -21.41
CA GLY A 147 6.35 -20.71 -21.71
C GLY A 147 7.83 -20.64 -22.10
N ARG A 148 8.54 -21.76 -22.09
CA ARG A 148 9.98 -21.78 -22.37
C ARG A 148 10.23 -22.09 -23.85
N HIS A 149 10.76 -21.12 -24.60
CA HIS A 149 11.10 -21.28 -26.01
C HIS A 149 12.54 -20.87 -26.29
N PHE A 150 13.24 -21.61 -27.15
CA PHE A 150 14.60 -21.26 -27.55
C PHE A 150 14.62 -19.89 -28.23
N PHE A 151 15.46 -18.99 -27.72
CA PHE A 151 15.44 -17.58 -28.13
C PHE A 151 15.76 -17.40 -29.62
N LYS A 152 16.67 -18.23 -30.16
CA LYS A 152 17.09 -18.20 -31.57
C LYS A 152 15.92 -18.39 -32.56
N ASP A 153 14.96 -19.22 -32.21
CA ASP A 153 13.82 -19.56 -33.06
C ASP A 153 12.52 -18.92 -32.56
N PHE A 154 12.64 -17.86 -31.73
CA PHE A 154 11.48 -17.17 -31.19
C PHE A 154 10.98 -16.13 -32.18
N THR A 155 9.80 -16.40 -32.74
CA THR A 155 9.01 -15.43 -33.48
C THR A 155 7.69 -15.26 -32.75
N LEU A 156 7.35 -14.02 -32.42
CA LEU A 156 6.06 -13.68 -31.80
C LEU A 156 5.29 -12.77 -32.74
N GLU A 157 4.18 -13.28 -33.27
CA GLU A 157 3.30 -12.54 -34.18
C GLU A 157 2.20 -11.80 -33.41
N ASN A 158 1.59 -10.80 -34.06
CA ASN A 158 0.41 -10.08 -33.57
C ASN A 158 0.63 -9.27 -32.27
N ILE A 159 1.80 -8.65 -32.11
CA ILE A 159 1.98 -7.62 -31.08
C ILE A 159 0.94 -6.49 -31.36
N PRO A 160 0.12 -6.07 -30.36
CA PRO A 160 -0.87 -5.01 -30.56
C PRO A 160 -0.22 -3.75 -31.14
N THR A 161 -0.89 -2.97 -31.99
CA THR A 161 -0.29 -1.77 -32.62
C THR A 161 -0.14 -0.58 -31.68
N GLU A 162 -0.87 -0.56 -30.56
CA GLU A 162 -0.96 0.56 -29.62
C GLU A 162 -0.21 0.32 -28.31
N TRP A 163 0.68 -0.66 -28.26
CA TRP A 163 1.48 -0.92 -27.06
C TRP A 163 2.39 0.28 -26.73
N LYS A 164 2.49 0.61 -25.43
CA LYS A 164 3.36 1.67 -24.90
C LYS A 164 4.71 1.10 -24.47
N TYR A 165 4.69 -0.07 -23.82
CA TYR A 165 5.88 -0.79 -23.37
C TYR A 165 5.76 -2.28 -23.65
N ILE A 166 6.88 -2.93 -23.97
CA ILE A 166 7.00 -4.39 -24.07
C ILE A 166 8.07 -4.87 -23.11
N PHE A 167 7.77 -5.96 -22.43
CA PHE A 167 8.58 -6.63 -21.42
C PHE A 167 8.88 -8.03 -21.91
N ILE A 168 10.16 -8.36 -22.03
CA ILE A 168 10.62 -9.65 -22.53
C ILE A 168 11.50 -10.27 -21.46
N THR A 169 11.04 -11.36 -20.88
CA THR A 169 11.76 -12.10 -19.85
C THR A 169 12.53 -13.24 -20.50
N ILE A 170 13.84 -13.24 -20.26
CA ILE A 170 14.81 -14.11 -20.91
C ILE A 170 15.58 -14.85 -19.83
N VAL A 171 15.79 -16.14 -20.05
CA VAL A 171 16.57 -17.02 -19.18
C VAL A 171 17.80 -17.47 -19.93
N VAL A 172 18.95 -17.34 -19.28
CA VAL A 172 20.24 -17.92 -19.69
C VAL A 172 20.72 -18.88 -18.61
N SER A 173 21.71 -19.71 -18.91
CA SER A 173 22.28 -20.68 -17.95
C SER A 173 22.62 -20.07 -16.58
N ASP A 174 23.00 -18.79 -16.57
CA ASP A 174 23.57 -18.10 -15.42
C ASP A 174 22.57 -17.14 -14.73
N GLY A 175 21.30 -17.11 -15.16
CA GLY A 175 20.25 -16.30 -14.51
C GLY A 175 19.14 -15.77 -15.43
N TYR A 176 18.38 -14.82 -14.90
CA TYR A 176 17.27 -14.16 -15.58
C TYR A 176 17.67 -12.74 -16.01
N THR A 177 17.27 -12.33 -17.20
CA THR A 177 17.35 -10.95 -17.67
C THR A 177 15.98 -10.51 -18.15
N MET A 178 15.58 -9.29 -17.81
CA MET A 178 14.39 -8.65 -18.39
C MET A 178 14.83 -7.52 -19.31
N VAL A 179 14.30 -7.52 -20.53
CA VAL A 179 14.45 -6.43 -21.49
C VAL A 179 13.14 -5.65 -21.52
N ILE A 180 13.24 -4.33 -21.40
CA ILE A 180 12.10 -3.41 -21.44
C ILE A 180 12.38 -2.37 -22.52
N THR A 181 11.41 -2.17 -23.41
CA THR A 181 11.45 -1.05 -24.35
C THR A 181 10.07 -0.43 -24.51
N GLY A 182 10.04 0.83 -24.92
CA GLY A 182 8.84 1.59 -25.16
C GLY A 182 8.76 2.09 -26.60
N CYS A 183 7.54 2.20 -27.12
CA CYS A 183 7.28 2.85 -28.40
C CYS A 183 6.11 3.81 -28.25
N ASN A 184 6.34 5.09 -28.53
CA ASN A 184 5.31 6.13 -28.44
C ASN A 184 4.54 6.33 -29.76
N ARG A 185 4.73 5.46 -30.75
CA ARG A 185 4.06 5.54 -32.05
C ARG A 185 3.85 4.15 -32.68
N PRO A 186 2.86 3.97 -33.57
CA PRO A 186 2.69 2.73 -34.32
C PRO A 186 3.96 2.39 -35.13
N ILE A 187 4.31 1.10 -35.17
CA ILE A 187 5.43 0.61 -35.99
C ILE A 187 4.90 0.42 -37.42
N ASN A 188 5.41 1.21 -38.36
CA ASN A 188 5.09 1.07 -39.77
C ASN A 188 5.72 -0.20 -40.37
N ASP A 189 5.14 -0.74 -41.44
CA ASP A 189 5.55 -2.03 -42.02
C ASP A 189 7.02 -2.10 -42.50
N ASN A 190 7.62 -0.95 -42.80
CA ASN A 190 9.01 -0.86 -43.27
C ASN A 190 10.01 -0.50 -42.16
N GLU A 191 9.57 -0.28 -40.93
CA GLU A 191 10.42 0.16 -39.84
C GLU A 191 10.87 -1.01 -38.95
N VAL A 192 12.17 -1.01 -38.64
CA VAL A 192 12.77 -1.92 -37.67
C VAL A 192 13.01 -1.13 -36.38
N HIS A 193 12.28 -1.48 -35.33
CA HIS A 193 12.51 -0.92 -34.00
C HIS A 193 13.62 -1.74 -33.31
N TYR A 194 14.76 -1.10 -33.10
CA TYR A 194 15.89 -1.69 -32.37
C TYR A 194 15.60 -1.66 -30.87
N ILE A 195 15.61 -2.83 -30.22
CA ILE A 195 15.36 -2.94 -28.77
C ILE A 195 16.67 -2.88 -28.00
N THR A 196 17.56 -3.82 -28.29
CA THR A 196 18.88 -3.91 -27.66
C THR A 196 19.79 -4.77 -28.53
N ASN A 197 21.10 -4.53 -28.48
CA ASN A 197 22.14 -5.39 -29.04
C ASN A 197 22.92 -6.15 -27.94
N ASN A 198 22.46 -6.02 -26.70
CA ASN A 198 23.02 -6.68 -25.54
C ASN A 198 21.90 -7.32 -24.71
N VAL A 199 21.68 -8.62 -24.92
CA VAL A 199 20.72 -9.41 -24.18
C VAL A 199 21.50 -10.30 -23.21
N ALA A 200 21.27 -10.16 -21.91
CA ALA A 200 21.92 -10.95 -20.88
C ALA A 200 23.47 -10.91 -20.94
N ASN A 201 24.05 -9.73 -21.18
CA ASN A 201 25.50 -9.51 -21.35
C ASN A 201 26.12 -10.21 -22.56
N ARG A 202 25.31 -10.49 -23.59
CA ARG A 202 25.73 -11.15 -24.84
C ARG A 202 25.36 -10.26 -26.02
N SER A 203 26.25 -10.17 -27.01
CA SER A 203 26.12 -9.30 -28.21
C SER A 203 25.03 -9.79 -29.18
N TYR A 204 23.79 -9.66 -28.76
CA TYR A 204 22.60 -10.19 -29.40
C TYR A 204 21.62 -9.08 -29.75
N GLY A 205 21.26 -8.99 -31.04
CA GLY A 205 20.28 -8.05 -31.54
C GLY A 205 18.85 -8.54 -31.32
N LEU A 206 18.01 -7.66 -30.77
CA LEU A 206 16.58 -7.84 -30.62
C LEU A 206 15.85 -6.71 -31.34
N PHE A 207 14.90 -7.06 -32.19
CA PHE A 207 14.22 -6.11 -33.07
C PHE A 207 12.73 -6.42 -33.17
N ILE A 208 11.91 -5.38 -33.35
CA ILE A 208 10.51 -5.51 -33.75
C ILE A 208 10.35 -4.97 -35.16
N LYS A 209 9.69 -5.74 -36.02
CA LYS A 209 9.31 -5.33 -37.38
C LYS A 209 7.92 -5.85 -37.69
N VAL A 210 7.01 -5.01 -38.20
CA VAL A 210 5.63 -5.42 -38.59
C VAL A 210 4.95 -6.21 -37.46
N ASN A 211 4.87 -5.62 -36.25
CA ASN A 211 4.27 -6.24 -35.07
C ASN A 211 4.80 -7.64 -34.70
N THR A 212 6.02 -7.96 -35.13
CA THR A 212 6.63 -9.25 -34.90
C THR A 212 7.99 -9.07 -34.25
N LEU A 213 8.27 -9.85 -33.22
CA LEU A 213 9.56 -9.86 -32.52
C LEU A 213 10.51 -10.87 -33.17
N TYR A 214 11.75 -10.45 -33.46
CA TYR A 214 12.78 -11.30 -34.05
C TYR A 214 14.16 -11.07 -33.42
N THR A 215 15.03 -12.04 -33.64
CA THR A 215 16.39 -12.09 -33.09
C THR A 215 17.45 -12.19 -34.18
N SER A 216 18.66 -11.70 -33.94
CA SER A 216 19.80 -11.93 -34.84
C SER A 216 20.38 -13.36 -34.72
N ASP A 217 20.86 -13.93 -35.83
CA ASP A 217 21.29 -15.34 -35.98
C ASP A 217 22.45 -15.83 -35.07
N MET A 218 23.16 -14.97 -34.35
CA MET A 218 24.40 -15.32 -33.61
C MET A 218 24.18 -15.82 -32.16
N MET A 219 23.01 -16.37 -31.84
CA MET A 219 22.61 -16.78 -30.47
C MET A 219 23.24 -18.12 -30.04
N ARG A 220 23.59 -18.26 -28.75
CA ARG A 220 23.99 -19.54 -28.14
C ARG A 220 22.77 -20.39 -27.73
N ASP A 221 22.94 -21.72 -27.74
CA ASP A 221 21.90 -22.74 -27.53
C ASP A 221 21.32 -22.84 -26.10
N ASP A 222 21.60 -21.88 -25.21
CA ASP A 222 21.20 -21.88 -23.81
C ASP A 222 20.34 -20.66 -23.41
N THR A 223 19.88 -19.87 -24.39
CA THR A 223 19.06 -18.67 -24.16
C THR A 223 17.59 -18.97 -24.49
N TYR A 224 16.67 -18.64 -23.58
CA TYR A 224 15.25 -18.93 -23.71
C TYR A 224 14.39 -17.68 -23.46
N VAL A 225 13.37 -17.44 -24.29
CA VAL A 225 12.25 -16.57 -23.90
C VAL A 225 11.36 -17.37 -22.96
N VAL A 226 10.98 -16.76 -21.84
CA VAL A 226 10.01 -17.36 -20.91
C VAL A 226 8.69 -16.61 -20.84
N LYS A 227 8.72 -15.31 -21.14
CA LYS A 227 7.53 -14.46 -21.08
C LYS A 227 7.66 -13.21 -21.94
N VAL A 228 6.58 -12.84 -22.62
CA VAL A 228 6.44 -11.54 -23.30
C VAL A 228 5.12 -10.89 -22.87
N GLN A 229 5.19 -9.65 -22.41
CA GLN A 229 4.03 -8.86 -21.99
C GLN A 229 4.10 -7.46 -22.57
N VAL A 230 2.95 -6.85 -22.82
CA VAL A 230 2.85 -5.45 -23.26
C VAL A 230 1.94 -4.65 -22.35
N ILE A 231 2.21 -3.35 -22.26
CA ILE A 231 1.27 -2.36 -21.74
C ILE A 231 0.55 -1.74 -22.93
N ILE A 232 -0.78 -1.72 -22.87
CA ILE A 232 -1.65 -1.01 -23.83
C ILE A 232 -2.17 0.29 -23.22
#